data_AF-A0A8T7B008-F1
#
_entry.id   AF-A0A8T7B008-F1
#
_cell.length_a   1.000
_cell.length_b   1.000
_cell.length_c   1.000
_cell.angle_alpha   90.00
_cell.angle_beta   90.00
_cell.angle_gamma   90.00
#
_symmetry.space_group_name_H-M   'P 1'
#
loop_
_entity.id
_entity.type
_entity.pdbx_description
1 polymer ?
#
loop_
_entity_poly.entity_id
_entity_poly.type
_entity_poly.pdbx_seq_one_letter_code
_entity_poly.pdbx_strand_id
1 'polypeptide(L)' 'MPPADVEKRIVSRFLERCNRYASEQLERYHRDARHKQGLAALEIQDKISHWTAYQVFNEYTLAELADGTLDDWFDDDGS' A
#
# COMPACT_ATOMS: atom_id res chain seq x y z
N MET A 1 -25.59 7.94 1.99
CA MET A 1 -24.14 7.79 1.84
C MET A 1 -23.46 9.09 2.23
N PRO A 2 -22.23 9.07 2.76
CA PRO A 2 -21.38 10.25 2.73
C PRO A 2 -21.11 10.63 1.25
N PRO A 3 -20.90 11.92 0.92
CA PRO A 3 -20.65 12.30 -0.47
C PRO A 3 -19.35 11.66 -0.99
N ALA A 4 -19.24 11.41 -2.31
CA ALA A 4 -18.10 10.78 -2.98
C ALA A 4 -16.73 11.27 -2.48
N ASP A 5 -16.59 12.58 -2.24
CA ASP A 5 -15.39 13.20 -1.68
C ASP A 5 -15.00 12.67 -0.29
N VAL A 6 -15.97 12.34 0.56
CA VAL A 6 -15.71 11.76 1.89
C VAL A 6 -15.24 10.31 1.76
N GLU A 7 -15.84 9.52 0.88
CA GLU A 7 -15.42 8.12 0.66
C GLU A 7 -14.01 8.05 0.11
N LYS A 8 -13.72 8.85 -0.93
CA LYS A 8 -12.38 9.02 -1.49
C LYS A 8 -11.36 9.38 -0.40
N ARG A 9 -11.66 10.37 0.46
CA ARG A 9 -10.78 10.75 1.58
C ARG A 9 -10.56 9.64 2.61
N ILE A 10 -11.57 8.82 2.88
CA ILE A 10 -11.45 7.68 3.80
C ILE A 10 -10.51 6.63 3.20
N VAL A 11 -10.69 6.30 1.92
CA VAL A 11 -9.83 5.34 1.20
C VAL A 11 -8.39 5.84 1.11
N SER A 12 -8.16 7.11 0.76
CA SER A 12 -6.80 7.68 0.74
C SER A 12 -6.12 7.56 2.10
N ARG A 13 -6.80 7.94 3.20
CA ARG A 13 -6.25 7.81 4.55
C ARG A 13 -5.96 6.35 4.95
N PHE A 14 -6.77 5.41 4.47
CA PHE A 14 -6.53 4.00 4.71
C PHE A 14 -5.26 3.53 3.97
N LEU A 15 -5.10 3.86 2.69
CA LEU A 15 -3.92 3.52 1.90
C LEU A 15 -2.63 4.14 2.47
N GLU A 16 -2.69 5.39 2.97
CA GLU A 16 -1.56 6.01 3.67
C GLU A 16 -1.13 5.22 4.93
N ARG A 17 -2.10 4.68 5.68
CA ARG A 17 -1.81 3.82 6.84
C ARG A 17 -1.24 2.48 6.42
N CYS A 18 -1.75 1.90 5.34
CA CYS A 18 -1.20 0.69 4.74
C CYS A 18 0.26 0.87 4.32
N ASN A 19 0.62 2.01 3.71
CA ASN A 19 1.99 2.32 3.34
C ASN A 19 2.90 2.46 4.54
N ARG A 20 2.46 3.16 5.59
CA ARG A 20 3.22 3.25 6.84
C ARG A 20 3.49 1.87 7.43
N TYR A 21 2.47 1.01 7.47
CA TYR A 21 2.62 -0.34 7.97
C TYR A 21 3.57 -1.18 7.10
N ALA A 22 3.48 -1.06 5.77
CA ALA A 22 4.39 -1.73 4.84
C ALA A 22 5.85 -1.30 5.05
N SER A 23 6.11 0.00 5.22
CA SER A 23 7.43 0.53 5.53
C SER A 23 7.98 -0.03 6.84
N GLU A 24 7.17 -0.11 7.91
CA GLU A 24 7.57 -0.73 9.17
C GLU A 24 7.91 -2.23 9.02
N GLN A 25 7.17 -2.98 8.21
CA GLN A 25 7.49 -4.38 7.91
C GLN A 25 8.78 -4.52 7.10
N LEU A 26 8.97 -3.68 6.07
CA LEU A 26 10.18 -3.66 5.26
C LEU A 26 11.42 -3.38 6.10
N GLU A 27 11.36 -2.39 7.00
CA GLU A 27 12.47 -2.10 7.92
C GLU A 27 12.84 -3.30 8.81
N ARG A 28 11.84 -4.05 9.28
CA ARG A 28 12.06 -5.27 10.06
C ARG A 28 12.73 -6.35 9.22
N TYR A 29 12.21 -6.65 8.03
CA TYR A 29 12.80 -7.68 7.17
C TYR A 29 14.20 -7.32 6.67
N HIS A 30 14.45 -6.05 6.34
CA HIS A 30 15.79 -5.58 5.99
C HIS A 30 16.78 -5.73 7.15
N ARG A 31 16.34 -5.50 8.39
CA ARG A 31 17.15 -5.74 9.58
C ARG A 31 17.45 -7.23 9.75
N ASP A 32 16.44 -8.07 9.64
CA ASP A 32 16.58 -9.52 9.79
C ASP A 32 17.47 -10.13 8.70
N ALA A 33 17.38 -9.64 7.46
CA ALA A 33 18.18 -10.10 6.33
C ALA A 33 19.69 -9.97 6.58
N ARG A 34 20.12 -8.93 7.31
CA ARG A 34 21.55 -8.69 7.64
C ARG A 34 22.17 -9.78 8.51
N HIS A 35 21.34 -10.55 9.23
CA HIS A 35 21.79 -11.57 10.18
C HIS A 35 21.51 -13.00 9.71
N LYS A 36 20.98 -13.19 8.50
CA LYS A 36 20.55 -14.49 7.96
C LYS A 36 21.40 -14.89 6.76
N GLN A 37 21.54 -16.20 6.54
CA GLN A 37 22.31 -16.76 5.42
C GLN A 37 21.58 -17.97 4.82
N GLY A 38 21.97 -18.34 3.60
CA GLY A 38 21.41 -19.50 2.89
C GLY A 38 19.92 -19.34 2.61
N LEU A 39 19.17 -20.44 2.73
CA LEU A 39 17.75 -20.50 2.42
C LEU A 39 16.92 -19.46 3.20
N ALA A 40 17.26 -19.23 4.48
CA ALA A 40 16.55 -18.27 5.32
C ALA A 40 16.74 -16.81 4.85
N ALA A 41 17.85 -16.49 4.19
CA ALA A 41 18.05 -15.16 3.60
C ALA A 41 17.19 -14.98 2.33
N LEU A 42 17.06 -16.05 1.52
CA LEU A 42 16.20 -16.04 0.33
C LEU A 42 14.72 -15.85 0.70
N GLU A 43 14.23 -16.54 1.73
CA GLU A 43 12.85 -16.38 2.22
C GLU A 43 12.56 -14.95 2.71
N ILE A 44 13.53 -14.29 3.35
CA ILE A 44 13.37 -12.90 3.78
C ILE A 44 13.38 -11.95 2.57
N GLN A 45 14.24 -12.22 1.58
CA GLN A 45 14.29 -11.41 0.36
C GLN A 45 13.00 -11.51 -0.45
N ASP A 46 12.38 -12.68 -0.49
CA ASP A 46 11.05 -12.88 -1.08
C ASP A 46 9.98 -12.06 -0.36
N LYS A 47 9.96 -12.09 0.99
CA LYS A 47 9.06 -11.24 1.78
C LYS A 47 9.28 -9.75 1.51
N ILE A 48 10.54 -9.29 1.45
CA ILE A 48 10.86 -7.90 1.11
C ILE A 48 10.24 -7.54 -0.24
N SER A 49 10.40 -8.40 -1.25
CA SER A 49 9.87 -8.16 -2.59
C SER A 49 8.33 -8.03 -2.60
N HIS A 50 7.63 -8.91 -1.87
CA HIS A 50 6.17 -8.82 -1.72
C HIS A 50 5.72 -7.53 -1.03
N TRP A 51 6.37 -7.14 0.06
CA TRP A 51 6.04 -5.91 0.78
C TRP A 51 6.36 -4.65 -0.04
N THR A 52 7.44 -4.67 -0.82
CA THR A 52 7.76 -3.57 -1.75
C THR A 52 6.69 -3.44 -2.83
N ALA A 53 6.26 -4.54 -3.45
CA ALA A 53 5.19 -4.51 -4.45
C ALA A 53 3.88 -3.98 -3.87
N TYR A 54 3.53 -4.39 -2.65
CA TYR A 54 2.37 -3.90 -1.92
C TYR A 54 2.43 -2.38 -1.67
N GLN A 55 3.58 -1.86 -1.22
CA GLN A 55 3.76 -0.42 -1.00
C GLN A 55 3.67 0.37 -2.31
N VAL A 56 4.36 -0.09 -3.35
CA VAL A 56 4.37 0.57 -4.67
C VAL A 56 2.96 0.63 -5.25
N PHE A 57 2.19 -0.46 -5.18
CA PHE A 57 0.80 -0.46 -5.65
C PHE A 57 -0.03 0.63 -4.96
N ASN A 58 0.01 0.69 -3.62
CA ASN A 58 -0.73 1.69 -2.87
C ASN A 58 -0.28 3.13 -3.18
N GLU A 59 1.02 3.36 -3.41
CA GLU A 59 1.56 4.66 -3.84
C GLU A 59 0.99 5.08 -5.20
N TYR A 60 0.92 4.15 -6.17
CA TYR A 60 0.27 4.40 -7.45
C TYR A 60 -1.22 4.70 -7.29
N THR A 61 -1.95 3.91 -6.51
CA THR A 61 -3.38 4.14 -6.26
C THR A 61 -3.62 5.50 -5.57
N LEU A 62 -2.75 5.91 -4.64
CA LEU A 62 -2.84 7.23 -4.02
C LEU A 62 -2.63 8.36 -5.04
N ALA A 63 -1.73 8.18 -6.01
CA ALA A 63 -1.53 9.14 -7.10
C ALA A 63 -2.77 9.23 -8.01
N GLU A 64 -3.34 8.08 -8.39
CA GLU A 64 -4.57 8.00 -9.20
C GLU A 64 -5.80 8.59 -8.47
N LEU A 65 -5.86 8.46 -7.14
CA LEU A 65 -6.86 9.16 -6.34
C LEU A 65 -6.58 10.67 -6.34
N ALA A 66 -5.33 11.12 -6.25
CA ALA A 66 -5.01 12.54 -6.20
C ALA A 66 -5.25 13.26 -7.55
N ASP A 67 -5.02 12.59 -8.67
CA ASP A 67 -5.23 13.14 -10.02
C ASP A 67 -6.66 13.00 -10.57
N GLY A 68 -7.51 12.22 -9.89
CA GLY A 68 -8.91 12.03 -10.24
C GLY A 68 -9.18 10.85 -11.19
N THR A 69 -8.16 10.06 -11.54
CA THR A 69 -8.31 8.86 -12.39
C THR A 69 -9.32 7.86 -11.82
N LEU A 70 -9.48 7.80 -10.49
CA LEU A 70 -10.40 6.89 -9.81
C LEU A 70 -11.70 7.56 -9.34
N ASP A 71 -12.03 8.78 -9.80
CA ASP A 71 -13.22 9.51 -9.33
C ASP A 71 -14.52 8.77 -9.69
N ASP A 72 -14.59 8.17 -10.88
CA ASP A 72 -15.73 7.36 -11.35
C ASP A 72 -16.07 6.19 -10.41
N TRP A 73 -15.13 5.72 -9.56
CA TRP A 73 -15.36 4.64 -8.61
C TRP A 73 -16.18 5.08 -7.39
N PHE A 74 -16.26 6.40 -7.16
CA PHE A 74 -16.98 7.00 -6.04
C PHE A 74 -18.25 7.74 -6.49
N ASP A 75 -18.47 7.86 -7.80
CA ASP A 75 -19.62 8.54 -8.42
C ASP A 75 -20.85 7.63 -8.58
N ASP A 76 -20.82 6.39 -8.08
CA ASP A 76 -21.96 5.45 -8.14
C ASP A 76 -23.01 5.80 -7.06
N ASP A 77 -23.90 6.76 -7.39
CA ASP A 77 -25.10 7.09 -6.60
C ASP A 77 -26.40 6.80 -7.40
N GLY A 78 -26.42 5.76 -8.25
CA GLY A 78 -27.64 5.51 -9.03
C GLY A 78 -27.75 4.19 -9.79
N SER A 79 -28.17 3.13 -9.09
CA SER A 79 -29.04 2.11 -9.66
C SER A 79 -30.28 1.90 -8.78
#